data_AF-A0A6G0MGX0-F1
#
_entry.id   AF-A0A6G0MGX0-F1
#
_cell.length_a   1.000
_cell.length_b   1.000
_cell.length_c   1.000
_cell.angle_alpha   90.00
_cell.angle_beta   90.00
_cell.angle_gamma   90.00
#
_symmetry.space_group_name_H-M   'P 1'
#
loop_
_entity.id
_entity.type
_entity.pdbx_description
1 polymer ?
#
loop_
_entity_poly.entity_id
_entity_poly.type
_entity_poly.pdbx_seq_one_letter_code
_entity_poly.pdbx_strand_id
1 'polypeptide(L)'
;MKLENPPTLASELTSLPVTSWRRFARDLHDGRIEQICILSDVERMKCEAEELKQFVAEGVDALSAKSKKERFDQQSWDSLKSSPFYEVLREYRDVLPDDIPAELLQDKGVQHEIDLVPGTKYCVTRQWPLPREQVKAIDDFFESRRKAGQVRESKSPHSAPTFCVKKAQGGWRIVHAYNKLIDATVPAQTPIPRKDVIIDSMALSTIFSALDLRDGFYQILMRESDMPLTR
;
A
#
# COMPACT_ATOMS: atom_id res chain seq x y z
N MET A 1 -37.93 13.14 23.14
CA MET A 1 -38.12 14.41 23.86
C MET A 1 -37.72 15.50 22.89
N LYS A 2 -38.64 16.37 22.48
CA LYS A 2 -38.27 17.55 21.67
C LYS A 2 -37.73 18.59 22.64
N LEU A 3 -36.43 18.85 22.58
CA LEU A 3 -35.78 19.94 23.31
C LEU A 3 -35.79 21.15 22.38
N GLU A 4 -36.72 22.09 22.60
CA GLU A 4 -36.78 23.32 21.81
C GLU A 4 -35.56 24.23 22.06
N ASN A 5 -34.94 24.13 23.24
CA ASN A 5 -33.69 24.77 23.59
C ASN A 5 -32.72 23.72 24.18
N PRO A 6 -31.64 23.35 23.48
CA PRO A 6 -30.67 22.39 24.02
C PRO A 6 -29.93 23.02 25.22
N PRO A 7 -29.64 22.23 26.28
CA PRO A 7 -28.95 22.77 27.44
C PRO A 7 -27.52 23.19 27.09
N THR A 8 -27.11 24.36 27.60
CA THR A 8 -25.79 24.95 27.32
C THR A 8 -24.80 24.76 28.46
N LEU A 9 -25.27 24.28 29.62
CA LEU A 9 -24.44 24.01 30.80
C LEU A 9 -24.37 22.51 31.11
N ALA A 10 -23.20 22.05 31.57
CA ALA A 10 -22.96 20.66 31.94
C ALA A 10 -23.88 20.15 33.07
N SER A 11 -24.30 21.05 33.98
CA SER A 11 -25.24 20.74 35.06
C SER A 11 -26.65 20.44 34.55
N GLU A 12 -27.08 21.10 33.47
CA GLU A 12 -28.39 20.87 32.86
C GLU A 12 -28.39 19.57 32.05
N LEU A 13 -27.29 19.28 31.36
CA LEU A 13 -27.11 18.03 30.62
C LEU A 13 -27.17 16.78 31.51
N THR A 14 -26.54 16.83 32.68
CA THR A 14 -26.53 15.70 33.62
C THR A 14 -27.87 15.47 34.31
N SER A 15 -28.78 16.44 34.26
CA SER A 15 -30.16 16.32 34.76
C SER A 15 -31.15 15.69 33.75
N LEU A 16 -30.73 15.48 32.50
CA LEU A 16 -31.59 14.90 31.48
C LEU A 16 -31.82 13.40 31.76
N PRO A 17 -33.01 12.87 31.42
CA PRO A 17 -33.31 11.45 31.61
C PRO A 17 -32.36 10.58 30.78
N VAL A 18 -31.64 9.69 31.46
CA VAL A 18 -30.73 8.73 30.83
C VAL A 18 -31.52 7.59 30.22
N THR A 19 -31.27 7.29 28.94
CA THR A 19 -31.83 6.12 28.26
C THR A 19 -30.80 5.00 28.18
N SER A 20 -31.24 3.75 28.33
CA SER A 20 -30.36 2.60 28.13
C SER A 20 -29.97 2.45 26.64
N TRP A 21 -28.74 2.00 26.37
CA TRP A 21 -28.25 1.74 25.01
C TRP A 21 -29.19 0.85 24.17
N ARG A 22 -29.75 -0.22 24.75
CA ARG A 22 -30.66 -1.13 24.04
C ARG A 22 -31.94 -0.45 23.58
N ARG A 23 -32.45 0.49 24.38
CA ARG A 23 -33.65 1.27 24.03
C ARG A 23 -33.33 2.30 22.96
N PHE A 24 -32.21 2.99 23.09
CA PHE A 24 -31.72 3.93 22.09
C PHE A 24 -31.55 3.27 20.71
N ALA A 25 -30.87 2.12 20.63
CA ALA A 25 -30.66 1.42 19.36
C ALA A 25 -31.99 0.96 18.71
N ARG A 26 -32.96 0.51 19.52
CA ARG A 26 -34.29 0.12 19.03
C ARG A 26 -35.07 1.32 18.50
N ASP A 27 -35.12 2.41 19.27
CA ASP A 27 -35.84 3.62 18.88
C ASP A 27 -35.20 4.29 17.65
N LEU A 28 -33.87 4.15 17.48
CA LEU A 28 -33.16 4.59 16.27
C LEU A 28 -33.54 3.75 15.04
N HIS A 29 -33.53 2.43 15.18
CA HIS A 29 -33.90 1.50 14.11
C HIS A 29 -35.36 1.68 13.68
N ASP A 30 -36.25 1.93 14.63
CA ASP A 30 -37.68 2.12 14.37
C ASP A 30 -38.00 3.55 13.87
N GLY A 31 -37.00 4.39 13.60
CA GLY A 31 -37.17 5.75 13.09
C GLY A 31 -37.82 6.72 14.07
N ARG A 32 -37.88 6.37 15.37
CA ARG A 32 -38.49 7.21 16.42
C ARG A 32 -37.55 8.32 16.91
N ILE A 33 -36.28 8.26 16.55
CA ILE A 33 -35.28 9.29 16.82
C ILE A 33 -35.11 10.13 15.55
N GLU A 34 -35.69 11.32 15.55
CA GLU A 34 -35.61 12.24 14.41
C GLU A 34 -34.23 12.92 14.31
N GLN A 35 -33.54 13.12 15.44
CA GLN A 35 -32.27 13.86 15.52
C GLN A 35 -31.36 13.31 16.62
N ILE A 36 -30.05 13.28 16.36
CA ILE A 36 -28.99 12.93 17.32
C ILE A 36 -28.03 14.12 17.41
N CYS A 37 -27.72 14.55 18.63
CA CYS A 37 -26.69 15.54 18.90
C CYS A 37 -25.54 14.86 19.63
N ILE A 38 -24.32 15.00 19.12
CA ILE A 38 -23.10 14.50 19.74
C ILE A 38 -22.39 15.70 20.36
N LEU A 39 -22.15 15.64 21.67
CA LEU A 39 -21.36 16.65 22.37
C LEU A 39 -19.88 16.32 22.16
N SER A 40 -19.24 17.09 21.29
CA SER A 40 -17.80 17.06 21.06
C SER A 40 -17.26 18.48 21.16
N ASP A 41 -15.97 18.60 21.44
CA ASP A 41 -15.28 19.88 21.34
C ASP A 41 -15.43 20.42 19.90
N VAL A 42 -16.04 21.60 19.78
CA VAL A 42 -16.52 22.15 18.49
C VAL A 42 -15.35 22.41 17.53
N GLU A 43 -14.18 22.71 18.06
CA GLU A 43 -12.96 22.90 17.26
C GLU A 43 -12.45 21.58 16.70
N ARG A 44 -12.43 20.52 17.52
CA ARG A 44 -11.95 19.19 17.10
C ARG A 44 -12.83 18.58 16.02
N MET A 45 -14.16 18.71 16.14
CA MET A 45 -15.07 18.11 15.15
C MET A 45 -15.14 18.88 13.84
N LYS A 46 -14.92 20.21 13.84
CA LYS A 46 -14.81 20.97 12.58
C LYS A 46 -13.57 20.55 11.80
N CYS A 47 -12.42 20.44 12.46
CA CYS A 47 -11.21 19.93 11.83
C CYS A 47 -11.39 18.49 11.32
N GLU A 48 -11.85 17.57 12.17
CA GLU A 48 -12.02 16.17 11.77
C GLU A 48 -13.08 15.99 10.67
N ALA A 49 -14.19 16.74 10.71
CA ALA A 49 -15.23 16.65 9.69
C ALA A 49 -14.84 17.36 8.37
N GLU A 50 -14.05 18.42 8.41
CA GLU A 50 -13.46 19.03 7.20
C GLU A 50 -12.41 18.09 6.59
N GLU A 51 -11.57 17.46 7.40
CA GLU A 51 -10.61 16.44 6.95
C GLU A 51 -11.32 15.22 6.36
N LEU A 52 -12.37 14.70 7.01
CA LEU A 52 -13.17 13.58 6.49
C LEU A 52 -13.93 13.96 5.22
N LYS A 53 -14.49 15.17 5.14
CA LYS A 53 -15.15 15.65 3.92
C LYS A 53 -14.17 15.82 2.77
N GLN A 54 -12.94 16.27 3.05
CA GLN A 54 -11.88 16.38 2.06
C GLN A 54 -11.43 15.00 1.58
N PHE A 55 -11.26 14.04 2.50
CA PHE A 55 -10.96 12.64 2.18
C PHE A 55 -12.09 11.91 1.42
N VAL A 56 -13.36 12.29 1.63
CA VAL A 56 -14.51 11.68 0.95
C VAL A 56 -14.78 12.36 -0.40
N ALA A 57 -14.52 13.66 -0.53
CA ALA A 57 -14.62 14.40 -1.78
C ALA A 57 -13.48 14.04 -2.77
N GLU A 58 -12.28 13.80 -2.24
CA GLU A 58 -11.19 13.14 -2.96
C GLU A 58 -11.45 11.64 -2.98
N GLY A 59 -12.38 11.20 -3.81
CA GLY A 59 -12.73 9.79 -3.95
C GLY A 59 -11.50 8.88 -4.04
N VAL A 60 -11.68 7.62 -3.63
CA VAL A 60 -10.67 6.54 -3.53
C VAL A 60 -9.93 6.22 -4.85
N ASP A 61 -10.16 6.98 -5.92
CA ASP A 61 -9.45 6.84 -7.19
C ASP A 61 -8.72 8.12 -7.61
N ALA A 62 -7.39 8.00 -7.61
CA ALA A 62 -6.39 8.90 -8.17
C ALA A 62 -6.27 10.32 -7.56
N LEU A 63 -5.48 10.43 -6.48
CA LEU A 63 -4.69 11.66 -6.25
C LEU A 63 -4.03 12.08 -7.57
N SER A 64 -4.31 13.31 -7.99
CA SER A 64 -3.70 13.93 -9.17
C SER A 64 -2.19 13.70 -9.19
N ALA A 65 -1.60 13.53 -10.37
CA ALA A 65 -0.15 13.36 -10.53
C ALA A 65 0.64 14.49 -9.83
N LYS A 66 0.06 15.69 -9.77
CA LYS A 66 0.61 16.84 -9.05
C LYS A 66 0.64 16.62 -7.53
N SER A 67 -0.48 16.21 -6.95
CA SER A 67 -0.62 15.93 -5.52
C SER A 67 0.27 14.77 -5.05
N LYS A 68 0.48 13.74 -5.90
CA LYS A 68 1.40 12.64 -5.60
C LYS A 68 2.86 13.08 -5.59
N LYS A 69 3.25 13.96 -6.52
CA LYS A 69 4.62 14.49 -6.58
C LYS A 69 4.91 15.40 -5.38
N GLU A 70 4.00 16.31 -5.07
CA GLU A 70 4.11 17.19 -3.89
C GLU A 70 4.20 16.37 -2.59
N ARG A 71 3.41 15.30 -2.46
CA ARG A 71 3.50 14.38 -1.30
C ARG A 71 4.83 13.65 -1.22
N PHE A 72 5.44 13.30 -2.36
CA PHE A 72 6.76 12.66 -2.39
C PHE A 72 7.87 13.66 -2.04
N ASP A 73 7.80 14.88 -2.56
CA ASP A 73 8.78 15.93 -2.28
C ASP A 73 8.77 16.34 -0.79
N GLN A 74 7.59 16.32 -0.15
CA GLN A 74 7.43 16.52 1.30
C GLN A 74 8.04 15.41 2.17
N GLN A 75 8.38 14.25 1.59
CA GLN A 75 9.04 13.13 2.30
C GLN A 75 10.56 13.17 2.19
N SER A 76 11.12 14.19 1.54
CA SER A 76 12.57 14.38 1.44
C SER A 76 13.22 14.58 2.82
N TRP A 77 14.48 14.16 2.97
CA TRP A 77 15.26 14.40 4.20
C TRP A 77 15.29 15.87 4.63
N ASP A 78 15.29 16.80 3.68
CA ASP A 78 15.26 18.23 3.97
C ASP A 78 13.92 18.68 4.57
N SER A 79 12.81 18.13 4.09
CA SER A 79 11.48 18.38 4.64
C SER A 79 11.30 17.73 6.01
N LEU A 80 11.94 16.58 6.25
CA LEU A 80 11.86 15.86 7.52
C LEU A 80 12.63 16.53 8.67
N LYS A 81 13.53 17.49 8.39
CA LYS A 81 14.29 18.23 9.43
C LYS A 81 13.40 18.99 10.42
N SER A 82 12.21 19.42 9.98
CA SER A 82 11.24 20.12 10.83
C SER A 82 10.38 19.16 11.67
N SER A 83 10.46 17.85 11.40
CA SER A 83 9.68 16.84 12.11
C SER A 83 10.23 16.62 13.53
N PRO A 84 9.35 16.49 14.55
CA PRO A 84 9.75 16.07 15.89
C PRO A 84 10.47 14.71 15.93
N PHE A 85 10.33 13.89 14.89
CA PHE A 85 10.91 12.54 14.78
C PHE A 85 12.23 12.50 14.00
N TYR A 86 12.77 13.65 13.59
CA TYR A 86 13.96 13.72 12.74
C TYR A 86 15.19 12.98 13.32
N GLU A 87 15.41 13.08 14.63
CA GLU A 87 16.55 12.43 15.30
C GLU A 87 16.49 10.90 15.16
N VAL A 88 15.30 10.32 15.32
CA VAL A 88 15.06 8.88 15.13
C VAL A 88 15.23 8.50 13.66
N LEU A 89 14.66 9.27 12.74
CA LEU A 89 14.82 9.01 11.31
C LEU A 89 16.30 9.05 10.89
N ARG A 90 17.08 9.98 11.43
CA ARG A 90 18.52 10.11 11.15
C ARG A 90 19.32 8.91 11.66
N GLU A 91 18.93 8.31 12.78
CA GLU A 91 19.54 7.09 13.31
C GLU A 91 19.44 5.92 12.30
N TYR A 92 18.29 5.81 11.63
CA TYR A 92 17.96 4.76 10.65
C TYR A 92 18.17 5.21 9.19
N ARG A 93 19.10 6.14 8.95
CA ARG A 93 19.37 6.67 7.60
C ARG A 93 19.90 5.60 6.63
N ASP A 94 20.54 4.56 7.15
CA ASP A 94 21.06 3.42 6.40
C ASP A 94 19.94 2.53 5.81
N VAL A 95 18.81 2.38 6.51
CA VAL A 95 17.65 1.59 6.05
C VAL A 95 16.64 2.42 5.24
N LEU A 96 16.77 3.74 5.23
CA LEU A 96 15.94 4.68 4.46
C LEU A 96 16.76 5.42 3.37
N PRO A 97 17.37 4.70 2.41
CA PRO A 97 18.17 5.35 1.39
C PRO A 97 17.31 6.10 0.37
N ASP A 98 17.83 7.21 -0.17
CA ASP A 98 17.16 8.00 -1.21
C ASP A 98 16.95 7.22 -2.50
N ASP A 99 17.88 6.30 -2.82
CA ASP A 99 17.79 5.36 -3.94
C ASP A 99 18.23 3.98 -3.49
N ILE A 100 17.66 2.94 -4.12
CA ILE A 100 18.01 1.56 -3.81
C ILE A 100 19.45 1.31 -4.26
N PRO A 101 20.35 0.88 -3.37
CA PRO A 101 21.72 0.54 -3.74
C PRO A 101 21.71 -0.51 -4.85
N ALA A 102 22.57 -0.33 -5.85
CA ALA A 102 22.75 -1.27 -6.96
C ALA A 102 23.63 -2.47 -6.52
N GLU A 103 23.26 -3.10 -5.42
CA GLU A 103 24.00 -4.18 -4.79
C GLU A 103 23.16 -5.45 -4.70
N LEU A 104 23.82 -6.59 -4.83
CA LEU A 104 23.19 -7.88 -4.59
C LEU A 104 22.85 -7.97 -3.10
N LEU A 105 21.62 -8.37 -2.81
CA LEU A 105 21.18 -8.50 -1.43
C LEU A 105 21.92 -9.64 -0.74
N GLN A 106 22.23 -9.41 0.53
CA GLN A 106 22.71 -10.46 1.40
C GLN A 106 21.57 -11.44 1.71
N ASP A 107 21.89 -12.72 1.80
CA ASP A 107 20.94 -13.72 2.24
C ASP A 107 20.59 -13.51 3.72
N LYS A 108 19.31 -13.18 3.97
CA LYS A 108 18.77 -12.95 5.32
C LYS A 108 18.03 -14.18 5.87
N GLY A 109 18.15 -15.33 5.21
CA GLY A 109 17.49 -16.58 5.59
C GLY A 109 16.03 -16.69 5.14
N VAL A 110 15.50 -15.67 4.45
CA VAL A 110 14.17 -15.68 3.85
C VAL A 110 14.33 -15.54 2.34
N GLN A 111 13.90 -16.56 1.61
CA GLN A 111 13.93 -16.61 0.16
C GLN A 111 12.53 -16.77 -0.40
N HIS A 112 12.31 -16.27 -1.61
CA HIS A 112 11.10 -16.52 -2.37
C HIS A 112 11.19 -17.90 -3.01
N GLU A 113 10.20 -18.73 -2.70
CA GLU A 113 10.09 -20.10 -3.18
C GLU A 113 8.91 -20.22 -4.15
N ILE A 114 9.12 -20.94 -5.24
CA ILE A 114 8.12 -21.21 -6.27
C ILE A 114 7.98 -22.73 -6.38
N ASP A 115 7.00 -23.27 -5.65
CA ASP A 115 6.71 -24.70 -5.70
C ASP A 115 5.75 -24.97 -6.87
N LEU A 116 6.18 -25.80 -7.82
CA LEU A 116 5.35 -26.19 -8.95
C LEU A 116 4.49 -27.41 -8.63
N VAL A 117 3.31 -27.49 -9.23
CA VAL A 117 2.45 -28.67 -9.16
C VAL A 117 3.23 -29.90 -9.68
N PRO A 118 3.23 -31.04 -8.96
CA PRO A 118 3.95 -32.24 -9.37
C PRO A 118 3.61 -32.67 -10.80
N GLY A 119 4.64 -32.92 -11.61
CA GLY A 119 4.48 -33.30 -13.03
C GLY A 119 4.50 -32.13 -14.01
N THR A 120 4.64 -30.89 -13.54
CA THR A 120 4.87 -29.72 -14.40
C THR A 120 6.18 -29.88 -15.18
N LYS A 121 6.12 -29.72 -16.51
CA LYS A 121 7.31 -29.82 -17.38
C LYS A 121 8.04 -28.48 -17.52
N TYR A 122 7.53 -27.62 -18.41
CA TYR A 122 8.10 -26.30 -18.68
C TYR A 122 6.97 -25.31 -18.95
N CYS A 123 7.12 -24.09 -18.44
CA CYS A 123 6.16 -23.00 -18.65
C CYS A 123 6.73 -22.05 -19.70
N VAL A 124 6.24 -22.18 -20.94
CA VAL A 124 6.75 -21.39 -22.07
C VAL A 124 5.61 -20.62 -22.73
N THR A 125 5.80 -19.31 -22.81
CA THR A 125 4.97 -18.39 -23.60
C THR A 125 5.90 -17.54 -24.46
N ARG A 126 5.64 -17.49 -25.77
CA ARG A 126 6.48 -16.73 -26.70
C ARG A 126 6.35 -15.23 -26.47
N GLN A 127 7.46 -14.51 -26.62
CA GLN A 127 7.48 -13.06 -26.71
C GLN A 127 6.60 -12.58 -27.87
N TRP A 128 5.66 -11.68 -27.59
CA TRP A 128 4.86 -11.03 -28.62
C TRP A 128 5.70 -9.98 -29.36
N PRO A 129 5.35 -9.67 -30.62
CA PRO A 129 5.95 -8.53 -31.32
C PRO A 129 5.72 -7.24 -30.53
N LEU A 130 6.78 -6.48 -30.28
CA LEU A 130 6.71 -5.21 -29.55
C LEU A 130 7.10 -4.04 -30.47
N PRO A 131 6.48 -2.86 -30.28
CA PRO A 131 6.94 -1.62 -30.88
C PRO A 131 8.38 -1.29 -30.46
N ARG A 132 9.16 -0.65 -31.33
CA ARG A 132 10.57 -0.29 -31.07
C ARG A 132 10.76 0.53 -29.78
N GLU A 133 9.81 1.42 -29.47
CA GLU A 133 9.83 2.20 -28.23
C GLU A 133 9.75 1.34 -26.97
N GLN A 134 8.94 0.27 -27.00
CA GLN A 134 8.83 -0.64 -25.87
C GLN A 134 10.08 -1.51 -25.73
N VAL A 135 10.63 -1.99 -26.85
CA VAL A 135 11.88 -2.76 -26.86
C VAL A 135 13.00 -1.98 -26.19
N LYS A 136 13.21 -0.72 -26.61
CA LYS A 136 14.23 0.15 -25.99
C LYS A 136 14.01 0.31 -24.48
N ALA A 137 12.76 0.55 -24.06
CA ALA A 137 12.45 0.71 -22.64
C ALA A 137 12.70 -0.56 -21.82
N ILE A 138 12.48 -1.74 -22.40
CA ILE A 138 12.76 -3.04 -21.78
C ILE A 138 14.26 -3.27 -21.68
N ASP A 139 15.00 -2.98 -22.75
CA ASP A 139 16.46 -3.14 -22.78
C ASP A 139 17.14 -2.23 -21.74
N ASP A 140 16.75 -0.95 -21.69
CA ASP A 140 17.25 0.02 -20.70
C ASP A 140 16.93 -0.44 -19.26
N PHE A 141 15.75 -1.02 -19.04
CA PHE A 141 15.34 -1.56 -17.74
C PHE A 141 16.21 -2.76 -17.33
N PHE A 142 16.37 -3.75 -18.21
CA PHE A 142 17.16 -4.94 -17.91
C PHE A 142 18.63 -4.62 -17.73
N GLU A 143 19.19 -3.66 -18.48
CA GLU A 143 20.58 -3.24 -18.30
C GLU A 143 20.79 -2.59 -16.92
N SER A 144 19.84 -1.79 -16.44
CA SER A 144 19.87 -1.24 -15.08
C SER A 144 19.81 -2.35 -14.02
N ARG A 145 18.89 -3.31 -14.17
CA ARG A 145 18.73 -4.43 -13.24
C ARG A 145 19.92 -5.40 -13.26
N ARG A 146 20.56 -5.57 -14.42
CA ARG A 146 21.80 -6.35 -14.58
C ARG A 146 22.96 -5.70 -13.85
N LYS A 147 23.12 -4.36 -13.96
CA LYS A 147 24.14 -3.62 -13.21
C LYS A 147 23.93 -3.72 -11.70
N ALA A 148 22.69 -3.75 -11.24
CA ALA A 148 22.34 -3.98 -9.84
C ALA A 148 22.46 -5.44 -9.37
N GLY A 149 22.84 -6.38 -10.25
CA GLY A 149 22.94 -7.81 -9.91
C GLY A 149 21.60 -8.52 -9.74
N GLN A 150 20.47 -7.87 -10.05
CA GLN A 150 19.11 -8.41 -9.83
C GLN A 150 18.66 -9.33 -10.97
N VAL A 151 19.24 -9.20 -12.15
CA VAL A 151 18.96 -10.03 -13.33
C VAL A 151 20.27 -10.51 -13.95
N ARG A 152 20.26 -11.74 -14.46
CA ARG A 152 21.38 -12.36 -15.18
C ARG A 152 20.91 -13.08 -16.43
N GLU A 153 21.80 -13.26 -17.39
CA GLU A 153 21.52 -14.11 -18.54
C GLU A 153 21.32 -15.57 -18.09
N SER A 154 20.33 -16.24 -18.69
CA SER A 154 20.04 -17.63 -18.37
C SER A 154 19.75 -18.45 -19.63
N LYS A 155 19.98 -19.77 -19.52
CA LYS A 155 19.57 -20.77 -20.51
C LYS A 155 18.39 -21.59 -19.97
N SER A 156 17.40 -20.91 -19.40
CA SER A 156 16.22 -21.59 -18.85
C SER A 156 15.31 -22.17 -19.94
N PRO A 157 14.70 -23.35 -19.69
CA PRO A 157 13.64 -23.92 -20.52
C PRO A 157 12.27 -23.23 -20.32
N HIS A 158 12.13 -22.37 -19.31
CA HIS A 158 10.94 -21.55 -19.09
C HIS A 158 11.08 -20.20 -19.82
N SER A 159 9.95 -19.58 -20.15
CA SER A 159 9.94 -18.23 -20.71
C SER A 159 8.58 -17.56 -20.50
N ALA A 160 8.62 -16.33 -20.00
CA ALA A 160 7.47 -15.45 -19.96
C ALA A 160 7.70 -14.21 -20.85
N PRO A 161 6.70 -13.78 -21.63
CA PRO A 161 6.83 -12.57 -22.42
C PRO A 161 6.82 -11.34 -21.52
N THR A 162 7.61 -10.35 -21.91
CA THR A 162 7.71 -9.06 -21.24
C THR A 162 7.13 -7.98 -22.15
N PHE A 163 6.40 -7.02 -21.58
CA PHE A 163 5.86 -5.87 -22.31
C PHE A 163 5.80 -4.63 -21.42
N CYS A 164 5.48 -3.48 -22.01
CA CYS A 164 5.43 -2.21 -21.29
C CYS A 164 4.05 -1.59 -21.31
N VAL A 165 3.65 -0.99 -20.19
CA VAL A 165 2.45 -0.15 -20.08
C VAL A 165 2.87 1.27 -19.72
N LYS A 166 2.29 2.28 -20.38
CA LYS A 166 2.56 3.67 -20.03
C LYS A 166 1.96 4.00 -18.66
N LYS A 167 2.75 4.60 -17.78
CA LYS A 167 2.23 5.14 -16.52
C LYS A 167 1.52 6.48 -16.81
N ALA A 168 0.51 6.81 -16.00
CA ALA A 168 -0.20 8.10 -16.09
C ALA A 168 0.74 9.31 -15.89
N GLN A 169 1.82 9.13 -15.12
CA GLN A 169 2.81 10.18 -14.82
C GLN A 169 3.93 10.27 -15.87
N GLY A 170 3.82 9.52 -16.98
CA GLY A 170 4.90 9.31 -17.93
C GLY A 170 5.82 8.15 -17.53
N GLY A 171 6.61 7.70 -18.49
CA GLY A 171 7.47 6.52 -18.36
C GLY A 171 6.76 5.18 -18.58
N TRP A 172 7.54 4.11 -18.49
CA TRP A 172 7.09 2.74 -18.76
C TRP A 172 7.05 1.92 -17.47
N ARG A 173 6.02 1.08 -17.34
CA ARG A 173 5.96 -0.02 -16.37
C ARG A 173 6.26 -1.30 -17.14
N ILE A 174 7.36 -1.96 -16.80
CA ILE A 174 7.70 -3.28 -17.33
C ILE A 174 6.79 -4.31 -16.66
N VAL A 175 6.23 -5.21 -17.46
CA VAL A 175 5.31 -6.27 -17.02
C VAL A 175 5.77 -7.59 -17.61
N HIS A 176 5.99 -8.58 -16.75
CA HIS A 176 6.24 -9.96 -17.13
C HIS A 176 4.93 -10.75 -17.03
N ALA A 177 4.50 -11.39 -18.12
CA ALA A 177 3.25 -12.16 -18.11
C ALA A 177 3.50 -13.60 -17.65
N TYR A 178 3.60 -13.79 -16.33
CA TYR A 178 3.83 -15.09 -15.70
C TYR A 178 2.59 -15.97 -15.59
N ASN A 179 1.49 -15.71 -16.32
CA ASN A 179 0.22 -16.45 -16.17
C ASN A 179 0.40 -17.98 -16.18
N LYS A 180 1.14 -18.52 -17.16
CA LYS A 180 1.41 -19.98 -17.23
C LYS A 180 2.26 -20.51 -16.07
N LEU A 181 3.15 -19.68 -15.54
CA LEU A 181 3.96 -20.06 -14.38
C LEU A 181 3.08 -20.05 -13.13
N ILE A 182 2.31 -18.97 -12.93
CA ILE A 182 1.35 -18.80 -11.82
C ILE A 182 0.34 -19.95 -11.79
N ASP A 183 -0.23 -20.34 -12.93
CA ASP A 183 -1.18 -21.46 -13.02
C ASP A 183 -0.55 -22.81 -12.65
N ALA A 184 0.76 -22.95 -12.84
CA ALA A 184 1.51 -24.16 -12.52
C ALA A 184 2.11 -24.13 -11.10
N THR A 185 2.07 -22.99 -10.41
CA THR A 185 2.60 -22.82 -9.05
C THR A 185 1.53 -23.24 -8.02
N VAL A 186 1.94 -23.98 -7.00
CA VAL A 186 1.11 -24.30 -5.84
C VAL A 186 0.82 -22.99 -5.09
N PRO A 187 -0.46 -22.63 -4.89
CA PRO A 187 -0.79 -21.38 -4.22
C PRO A 187 -0.28 -21.37 -2.77
N ALA A 188 0.59 -20.40 -2.46
CA ALA A 188 0.99 -20.14 -1.08
C ALA A 188 -0.24 -19.65 -0.28
N GLN A 189 -0.61 -20.37 0.77
CA GLN A 189 -1.69 -19.95 1.66
C GLN A 189 -1.14 -19.11 2.81
N THR A 190 -0.74 -17.88 2.52
CA THR A 190 -0.49 -16.86 3.53
C THR A 190 -1.65 -15.87 3.52
N PRO A 191 -2.65 -16.03 4.41
CA PRO A 191 -3.80 -15.15 4.41
C PRO A 191 -3.38 -13.73 4.79
N ILE A 192 -3.53 -12.80 3.86
CA ILE A 192 -3.37 -11.37 4.12
C ILE A 192 -4.59 -10.91 4.94
N PRO A 193 -4.39 -10.26 6.10
CA PRO A 193 -5.50 -9.80 6.92
C PRO A 193 -6.39 -8.81 6.16
N ARG A 194 -7.70 -8.86 6.42
CA ARG A 194 -8.65 -7.90 5.84
C ARG A 194 -8.37 -6.49 6.38
N LYS A 195 -8.62 -5.48 5.55
CA LYS A 195 -8.43 -4.07 5.92
C LYS A 195 -9.12 -3.69 7.24
N ASP A 196 -10.34 -4.19 7.49
CA ASP A 196 -11.11 -3.84 8.68
C ASP A 196 -10.44 -4.39 9.95
N VAL A 197 -9.86 -5.59 9.87
CA VAL A 197 -9.09 -6.20 10.98
C VAL A 197 -7.83 -5.41 11.29
N ILE A 198 -7.14 -4.92 10.25
CA ILE A 198 -5.95 -4.07 10.43
C ILE A 198 -6.34 -2.75 11.10
N ILE A 199 -7.42 -2.10 10.65
CA ILE A 199 -7.90 -0.83 11.22
C ILE A 199 -8.36 -1.01 12.68
N ASP A 200 -9.11 -2.06 12.98
CA ASP A 200 -9.57 -2.35 14.34
C ASP A 200 -8.37 -2.59 15.28
N SER A 201 -7.31 -3.24 14.80
CA SER A 201 -6.07 -3.44 15.57
C SER A 201 -5.33 -2.13 15.89
N MET A 202 -5.60 -1.08 15.12
CA MET A 202 -5.00 0.25 15.25
C MET A 202 -5.84 1.21 16.09
N ALA A 203 -7.07 0.83 16.50
CA ALA A 203 -8.07 1.73 17.07
C ALA A 203 -7.69 2.41 18.39
N LEU A 204 -6.71 1.87 19.13
CA LEU A 204 -6.21 2.44 20.39
C LEU A 204 -4.88 3.19 20.26
N SER A 205 -4.31 3.22 19.06
CA SER A 205 -3.06 3.92 18.78
C SER A 205 -3.31 5.38 18.48
N THR A 206 -2.45 6.26 19.02
CA THR A 206 -2.55 7.72 18.83
C THR A 206 -1.54 8.26 17.83
N ILE A 207 -0.51 7.49 17.51
CA ILE A 207 0.57 7.87 16.58
C ILE A 207 0.70 6.76 15.54
N PHE A 208 0.73 7.16 14.27
CA PHE A 208 0.86 6.25 13.13
C PHE A 208 2.05 6.63 12.26
N SER A 209 2.75 5.62 11.75
CA SER A 209 3.79 5.77 10.74
C SER A 209 3.52 4.78 9.61
N ALA A 210 3.70 5.22 8.36
CA ALA A 210 3.59 4.37 7.18
C ALA A 210 4.96 4.26 6.53
N LEU A 211 5.42 3.02 6.31
CA LEU A 211 6.67 2.71 5.62
C LEU A 211 6.33 1.95 4.34
N ASP A 212 6.87 2.40 3.22
CA ASP A 212 6.73 1.73 1.93
C ASP A 212 8.08 1.12 1.51
N LEU A 213 8.07 -0.15 1.13
CA LEU A 213 9.28 -0.85 0.67
C LEU A 213 9.47 -0.59 -0.83
N ARG A 214 10.38 0.32 -1.17
CA ARG A 214 10.70 0.66 -2.57
C ARG A 214 11.26 -0.57 -3.30
N ASP A 215 10.67 -0.92 -4.43
CA ASP A 215 10.97 -2.16 -5.17
C ASP A 215 11.02 -3.42 -4.28
N GLY A 216 10.15 -3.54 -3.28
CA GLY A 216 10.18 -4.62 -2.29
C GLY A 216 10.29 -6.04 -2.85
N PHE A 217 9.74 -6.30 -4.05
CA PHE A 217 9.90 -7.59 -4.73
C PHE A 217 11.35 -7.93 -5.08
N TYR A 218 12.17 -6.94 -5.42
CA TYR A 218 13.58 -7.12 -5.71
C TYR A 218 14.43 -7.17 -4.44
N GLN A 219 13.85 -6.93 -3.25
CA GLN A 219 14.51 -6.99 -1.94
C GLN A 219 14.53 -8.40 -1.32
N ILE A 220 13.89 -9.38 -1.95
CA ILE A 220 13.82 -10.77 -1.49
C ILE A 220 14.55 -11.65 -2.50
N LEU A 221 15.53 -12.42 -2.03
CA LEU A 221 16.26 -13.35 -2.88
C LEU A 221 15.37 -14.51 -3.32
N MET A 222 15.56 -14.98 -4.54
CA MET A 222 14.90 -16.19 -5.04
C MET A 222 15.68 -17.43 -4.63
N ARG A 223 14.98 -18.52 -4.29
CA ARG A 223 15.59 -19.84 -4.10
C ARG A 223 16.40 -20.22 -5.34
N GLU A 224 17.63 -20.70 -5.15
CA GLU A 224 18.56 -20.87 -6.27
C GLU A 224 18.05 -21.84 -7.35
N SER A 225 17.32 -22.88 -6.95
CA SER A 225 16.65 -23.83 -7.85
C SER A 225 15.55 -23.21 -8.69
N ASP A 226 14.96 -22.10 -8.24
CA ASP A 226 13.77 -21.50 -8.83
C ASP A 226 14.11 -20.32 -9.74
N MET A 227 15.34 -19.79 -9.67
CA MET A 227 15.85 -18.75 -10.58
C MET A 227 15.60 -19.04 -12.07
N PRO A 228 15.72 -20.28 -12.58
CA PRO A 228 15.38 -20.57 -13.96
C PRO A 228 13.89 -20.34 -14.30
N LEU A 229 12.97 -20.38 -13.34
CA LEU A 229 11.53 -20.27 -13.61
C LEU A 229 11.12 -18.87 -14.10
N THR A 230 11.88 -17.84 -13.72
CA THR A 230 11.58 -16.43 -14.01
C THR A 230 12.46 -15.85 -15.11
N ARG A 231 12.54 -16.56 -16.25
CA ARG A 231 13.22 -16.09 -17.46
C ARG A 231 12.37 -15.13 -18.29
#